data_AF-A0A017S302-F1
#
_entry.id   AF-A0A017S302-F1
#
_cell.length_a   1.000
_cell.length_b   1.000
_cell.length_c   1.000
_cell.angle_alpha   90.00
_cell.angle_beta   90.00
_cell.angle_gamma   90.00
#
_symmetry.space_group_name_H-M   'P 1'
#
loop_
_entity.id
_entity.type
_entity.pdbx_description
1 polymer ?
#
loop_
_entity_poly.entity_id
_entity_poly.type
_entity_poly.pdbx_seq_one_letter_code
_entity_poly.pdbx_strand_id
1 'polypeptide(L)'
;MEERRIDDIRRLKDKLTNLPREPPLAPRQPAQPATVETASPPAVDPVGKAFDGQNRSLYRQFRSKLRAKLEVDKEALGNAYDRVWYAFGRLMGEAAMQVLPWMERFAEKEATENKLDGMLDQMDFIFLDSRARSCKLETEQRALHHLPD
;
A
#
# COMPACT_ATOMS: atom_id res chain seq x y z
N MET A 1 31.15 -6.94 50.92
CA MET A 1 31.70 -7.81 49.86
C MET A 1 31.12 -7.38 48.49
N GLU A 2 31.08 -6.07 48.23
CA GLU A 2 30.35 -5.45 47.08
C GLU A 2 31.22 -4.42 46.32
N GLU A 3 32.50 -4.22 46.69
CA GLU A 3 33.37 -3.22 46.03
C GLU A 3 34.22 -3.81 44.88
N ARG A 4 34.37 -5.14 44.83
CA ARG A 4 35.18 -5.81 43.79
C ARG A 4 34.49 -5.88 42.42
N ARG A 5 33.15 -5.82 42.38
CA ARG A 5 32.38 -5.97 41.14
C ARG A 5 32.40 -4.72 40.26
N ILE A 6 32.61 -3.54 40.87
CA ILE A 6 32.60 -2.25 40.16
C ILE A 6 33.90 -2.07 39.36
N ASP A 7 35.03 -2.56 39.89
CA ASP A 7 36.34 -2.46 39.24
C ASP A 7 36.44 -3.33 37.98
N ASP A 8 35.88 -4.55 38.03
CA ASP A 8 35.77 -5.44 36.86
C ASP A 8 34.95 -4.84 35.72
N ILE A 9 33.84 -4.16 36.04
CA ILE A 9 32.98 -3.50 35.03
C ILE A 9 33.72 -2.33 34.38
N ARG A 10 34.47 -1.53 35.15
CA ARG A 10 35.29 -0.44 34.60
C ARG A 10 36.42 -0.98 33.73
N ARG A 11 37.08 -2.06 34.13
CA ARG A 11 38.16 -2.71 33.38
C ARG A 11 37.70 -3.31 32.05
N LEU A 12 36.47 -3.83 31.99
CA LEU A 12 35.85 -4.32 30.75
C LEU A 12 35.47 -3.17 29.80
N LYS A 13 35.02 -2.04 30.34
CA LYS A 13 34.65 -0.84 29.56
C LYS A 13 35.85 -0.17 28.89
N ASP A 14 37.01 -0.17 29.55
CA ASP A 14 38.25 0.41 29.00
C ASP A 14 38.79 -0.42 27.82
N LYS A 15 38.68 -1.75 27.88
CA LYS A 15 39.09 -2.66 26.79
C LYS A 15 38.25 -2.54 25.52
N LEU A 16 36.97 -2.20 25.64
CA LEU A 16 36.07 -2.06 24.48
C LEU A 16 36.25 -0.70 23.78
N THR A 17 36.83 0.29 24.46
CA THR A 17 36.94 1.68 23.97
C THR A 17 38.25 1.95 23.20
N ASN A 18 39.27 1.09 23.34
CA ASN A 18 40.59 1.24 22.72
C ASN A 18 40.90 0.21 21.62
N LEU A 19 39.96 -0.07 20.72
CA LEU A 19 40.30 -0.76 19.47
C LEU A 19 40.69 0.28 18.39
N PRO A 20 41.91 0.21 17.83
CA PRO A 20 42.35 1.12 16.78
C PRO A 20 41.48 0.98 15.53
N ARG A 21 40.93 2.11 15.08
CA ARG A 21 40.39 2.32 13.72
C ARG A 21 41.56 2.38 12.73
N GLU A 22 41.62 1.48 11.77
CA GLU A 22 42.49 1.64 10.58
C GLU A 22 41.73 2.29 9.41
N PRO A 23 42.28 3.36 8.78
CA PRO A 23 41.77 3.96 7.54
C PRO A 23 42.62 3.51 6.31
N PRO A 24 42.42 4.01 5.06
CA PRO A 24 41.95 3.23 3.90
C PRO A 24 43.01 3.00 2.79
N LEU A 25 42.73 2.15 1.78
CA LEU A 25 42.87 2.39 0.30
C LEU A 25 42.75 1.10 -0.58
N ALA A 26 41.58 0.98 -1.23
CA ALA A 26 41.07 0.31 -2.47
C ALA A 26 41.99 -0.46 -3.49
N PRO A 27 41.46 -1.30 -4.45
CA PRO A 27 40.09 -1.27 -5.05
C PRO A 27 39.29 -2.58 -5.38
N ARG A 28 37.95 -2.45 -5.25
CA ARG A 28 36.78 -3.01 -6.00
C ARG A 28 36.09 -4.37 -5.59
N GLN A 29 34.89 -4.21 -5.00
CA GLN A 29 33.74 -5.12 -4.76
C GLN A 29 32.85 -5.32 -6.03
N PRO A 30 31.73 -6.13 -6.09
CA PRO A 30 30.66 -6.42 -5.08
C PRO A 30 30.17 -7.92 -5.00
N ALA A 31 29.32 -8.47 -4.10
CA ALA A 31 28.51 -8.09 -2.92
C ALA A 31 28.11 -9.38 -2.11
N GLN A 32 27.65 -9.23 -0.86
CA GLN A 32 27.42 -10.24 0.21
C GLN A 32 25.93 -10.68 0.37
N PRO A 33 25.57 -11.79 1.06
CA PRO A 33 24.25 -12.02 1.64
C PRO A 33 24.15 -11.71 3.16
N ALA A 34 22.93 -11.31 3.58
CA ALA A 34 22.57 -10.44 4.69
C ALA A 34 22.29 -11.10 6.06
N THR A 35 22.38 -10.26 7.10
CA THR A 35 22.10 -10.44 8.54
C THR A 35 20.61 -10.60 8.88
N VAL A 36 20.31 -11.36 9.94
CA VAL A 36 18.99 -11.52 10.57
C VAL A 36 18.67 -10.27 11.41
N GLU A 37 17.66 -9.51 11.01
CA GLU A 37 17.20 -8.29 11.68
C GLU A 37 16.03 -8.61 12.64
N THR A 38 16.07 -8.00 13.82
CA THR A 38 15.01 -7.93 14.83
C THR A 38 13.66 -7.63 14.19
N ALA A 39 12.62 -8.39 14.55
CA ALA A 39 11.26 -8.23 14.06
C ALA A 39 10.70 -6.84 14.40
N SER A 40 10.83 -5.91 13.46
CA SER A 40 9.92 -4.77 13.29
C SER A 40 8.47 -5.29 13.27
N PRO A 41 7.47 -4.54 13.77
CA PRO A 41 6.07 -4.83 13.42
C PRO A 41 6.01 -4.98 11.90
N PRO A 42 5.28 -5.97 11.35
CA PRO A 42 5.34 -6.28 9.92
C PRO A 42 5.19 -4.98 9.17
N ALA A 43 6.28 -4.58 8.50
CA ALA A 43 6.34 -3.33 7.78
C ALA A 43 5.10 -3.32 6.90
N VAL A 44 4.20 -2.35 7.13
CA VAL A 44 3.07 -2.09 6.25
C VAL A 44 3.66 -2.07 4.86
N ASP A 45 3.31 -3.09 4.06
CA ASP A 45 3.84 -3.33 2.72
C ASP A 45 4.15 -1.99 2.05
N PRO A 46 5.40 -1.71 1.64
CA PRO A 46 5.78 -0.41 1.09
C PRO A 46 4.92 -0.16 -0.14
N VAL A 47 3.87 0.65 0.06
CA VAL A 47 2.89 1.10 -0.92
C VAL A 47 2.73 0.10 -2.06
N GLY A 48 2.12 -1.07 -1.80
CA GLY A 48 1.67 -1.91 -2.90
C GLY A 48 0.81 -1.04 -3.82
N LYS A 49 1.31 -0.78 -5.03
CA LYS A 49 0.84 0.26 -5.97
C LYS A 49 -0.61 0.67 -5.73
N ALA A 50 -0.80 1.81 -5.09
CA ALA A 50 -2.12 2.40 -4.98
C ALA A 50 -2.64 2.76 -6.38
N PHE A 51 -3.94 2.58 -6.57
CA PHE A 51 -4.59 2.74 -7.87
C PHE A 51 -5.02 4.19 -8.07
N ASP A 52 -4.56 4.81 -9.15
CA ASP A 52 -4.79 6.23 -9.45
C ASP A 52 -6.03 6.49 -10.32
N GLY A 53 -6.61 5.45 -10.92
CA GLY A 53 -7.76 5.55 -11.82
C GLY A 53 -7.43 5.77 -13.29
N GLN A 54 -6.16 6.05 -13.64
CA GLN A 54 -5.76 6.39 -15.01
C GLN A 54 -5.77 5.16 -15.93
N ASN A 55 -5.15 4.06 -15.48
CA ASN A 55 -5.09 2.83 -16.27
C ASN A 55 -6.13 1.82 -15.80
N ARG A 56 -7.35 1.96 -16.30
CA ARG A 56 -8.49 1.10 -15.94
C ARG A 56 -8.31 -0.36 -16.33
N SER A 57 -7.44 -0.68 -17.30
CA SER A 57 -7.11 -2.08 -17.64
C SER A 57 -6.43 -2.80 -16.48
N LEU A 58 -5.72 -2.07 -15.61
CA LEU A 58 -5.09 -2.62 -14.41
C LEU A 58 -6.07 -2.80 -13.24
N TYR A 59 -7.28 -2.22 -13.34
CA TYR A 59 -8.24 -2.23 -12.25
C TYR A 59 -8.63 -3.65 -11.83
N ARG A 60 -8.91 -4.57 -12.77
CA ARG A 60 -9.24 -5.96 -12.43
C ARG A 60 -8.15 -6.64 -11.61
N GLN A 61 -6.88 -6.42 -11.97
CA GLN A 61 -5.76 -6.97 -11.23
C GLN A 61 -5.63 -6.33 -9.85
N PHE A 62 -5.77 -5.01 -9.76
CA PHE A 62 -5.75 -4.28 -8.50
C PHE A 62 -6.86 -4.75 -7.56
N ARG A 63 -8.10 -4.85 -8.05
CA ARG A 63 -9.27 -5.30 -7.28
C ARG A 63 -9.09 -6.70 -6.70
N SER A 64 -8.57 -7.63 -7.48
CA SER A 64 -8.27 -8.99 -6.98
C SER A 64 -7.18 -8.98 -5.91
N LYS A 65 -6.11 -8.19 -6.09
CA LYS A 65 -5.04 -8.05 -5.10
C LYS A 65 -5.54 -7.39 -3.81
N LEU A 66 -6.36 -6.35 -3.93
CA LEU A 66 -6.96 -5.66 -2.80
C LEU A 66 -7.85 -6.60 -1.98
N ARG A 67 -8.72 -7.36 -2.65
CA ARG A 67 -9.59 -8.35 -1.99
C ARG A 67 -8.77 -9.43 -1.27
N ALA A 68 -7.73 -9.96 -1.93
CA ALA A 68 -6.85 -10.95 -1.30
C ALA A 68 -6.16 -10.38 -0.05
N LYS A 69 -5.69 -9.13 -0.11
CA LYS A 69 -5.03 -8.47 1.02
C LYS A 69 -6.00 -8.24 2.19
N LEU A 70 -7.22 -7.80 1.90
CA LEU A 70 -8.28 -7.62 2.91
C LEU A 70 -8.68 -8.93 3.59
N GLU A 71 -8.63 -10.06 2.87
CA GLU A 71 -8.92 -11.38 3.43
C GLU A 71 -7.77 -11.90 4.30
N VAL A 72 -6.53 -11.81 3.80
CA VAL A 72 -5.34 -12.28 4.53
C VAL A 72 -5.11 -11.46 5.80
N ASP A 73 -5.25 -10.14 5.71
CA ASP A 73 -5.02 -9.25 6.84
C ASP A 73 -6.31 -9.01 7.66
N LYS A 74 -7.36 -9.82 7.47
CA LYS A 74 -8.67 -9.59 8.12
C LYS A 74 -8.57 -9.51 9.64
N GLU A 75 -7.77 -10.37 10.26
CA GLU A 75 -7.56 -10.37 11.71
C GLU A 75 -6.72 -9.18 12.18
N ALA A 76 -5.76 -8.74 11.36
CA ALA A 76 -4.86 -7.62 11.68
C ALA A 76 -5.49 -6.24 11.46
N LEU A 77 -6.36 -6.10 10.45
CA LEU A 77 -7.08 -4.87 10.15
C LEU A 77 -8.26 -4.63 11.08
N GLY A 78 -8.74 -5.66 11.77
CA GLY A 78 -9.82 -5.53 12.75
C GLY A 78 -11.21 -5.44 12.10
N ASN A 79 -11.98 -4.42 12.46
CA ASN A 79 -13.39 -4.34 12.10
C ASN A 79 -13.59 -3.96 10.61
N ALA A 80 -14.83 -4.02 10.14
CA ALA A 80 -15.14 -3.68 8.75
C ALA A 80 -14.93 -2.19 8.43
N TYR A 81 -15.07 -1.29 9.40
CA TYR A 81 -14.76 0.13 9.23
C TYR A 81 -13.28 0.35 8.89
N ASP A 82 -12.38 -0.25 9.65
CA ASP A 82 -10.94 -0.15 9.43
C ASP A 82 -10.55 -0.74 8.08
N ARG A 83 -11.20 -1.83 7.66
CA ARG A 83 -11.01 -2.43 6.33
C ARG A 83 -11.51 -1.56 5.19
N VAL A 84 -12.65 -0.88 5.34
CA VAL A 84 -13.17 0.09 4.37
C VAL A 84 -12.19 1.26 4.21
N TRP A 85 -11.68 1.81 5.31
CA TRP A 85 -10.68 2.88 5.27
C TRP A 85 -9.34 2.42 4.73
N TYR A 86 -8.91 1.21 5.05
CA TYR A 86 -7.72 0.61 4.46
C TYR A 86 -7.86 0.51 2.95
N ALA A 87 -8.99 -0.02 2.45
CA ALA A 87 -9.25 -0.13 1.02
C ALA A 87 -9.23 1.25 0.33
N PHE A 88 -9.81 2.27 0.97
CA PHE A 88 -9.79 3.64 0.46
C PHE A 88 -8.36 4.20 0.42
N GLY A 89 -7.54 3.93 1.43
CA GLY A 89 -6.12 4.29 1.46
C GLY A 89 -5.27 3.64 0.37
N ARG A 90 -5.80 2.64 -0.36
CA ARG A 90 -5.15 2.03 -1.54
C ARG A 90 -5.55 2.71 -2.85
N LEU A 91 -6.42 3.73 -2.80
CA LEU A 91 -6.76 4.59 -3.92
C LEU A 91 -5.97 5.89 -3.82
N MET A 92 -5.58 6.45 -4.96
CA MET A 92 -4.92 7.76 -5.06
C MET A 92 -5.51 8.56 -6.21
N GLY A 93 -5.17 9.84 -6.28
CA GLY A 93 -5.50 10.71 -7.40
C GLY A 93 -6.98 10.70 -7.77
N GLU A 94 -7.27 10.49 -9.06
CA GLU A 94 -8.63 10.50 -9.59
C GLU A 94 -9.49 9.37 -9.00
N ALA A 95 -8.92 8.19 -8.76
CA ALA A 95 -9.68 7.08 -8.19
C ALA A 95 -10.17 7.38 -6.77
N ALA A 96 -9.33 7.98 -5.93
CA ALA A 96 -9.73 8.41 -4.59
C ALA A 96 -10.82 9.48 -4.66
N MET A 97 -10.70 10.47 -5.56
CA MET A 97 -11.72 11.52 -5.73
C MET A 97 -13.08 10.96 -6.14
N GLN A 98 -13.13 9.93 -7.01
CA GLN A 98 -14.40 9.34 -7.45
C GLN A 98 -15.07 8.48 -6.38
N VAL A 99 -14.29 7.90 -5.46
CA VAL A 99 -14.81 7.03 -4.38
C VAL A 99 -15.09 7.81 -3.10
N LEU A 100 -14.47 8.97 -2.90
CA LEU A 100 -14.64 9.82 -1.69
C LEU A 100 -16.11 10.14 -1.36
N PRO A 101 -16.99 10.52 -2.31
CA PRO A 101 -18.40 10.80 -1.99
C PRO A 101 -19.15 9.59 -1.43
N TRP A 102 -18.75 8.38 -1.83
CA TRP A 102 -19.30 7.15 -1.28
C TRP A 102 -18.81 6.94 0.16
N MET A 103 -17.52 7.18 0.42
CA MET A 103 -16.93 7.09 1.75
C MET A 103 -17.61 8.05 2.73
N GLU A 104 -17.75 9.32 2.37
CA GLU A 104 -18.37 10.34 3.24
C GLU A 104 -19.83 10.01 3.59
N ARG A 105 -20.53 9.31 2.69
CA ARG A 105 -21.94 8.96 2.87
C ARG A 105 -22.16 7.66 3.64
N PHE A 106 -21.21 6.71 3.57
CA PHE A 106 -21.45 5.34 4.03
C PHE A 106 -20.36 4.73 4.92
N ALA A 107 -19.18 5.35 5.04
CA ALA A 107 -18.09 4.87 5.87
C ALA A 107 -18.25 5.34 7.33
N GLU A 108 -19.25 4.79 8.00
CA GLU A 108 -19.54 5.05 9.41
C GLU A 108 -18.86 4.01 10.32
N LYS A 109 -18.59 4.37 11.59
CA LYS A 109 -17.90 3.48 12.56
C LYS A 109 -18.61 2.14 12.80
N GLU A 110 -19.91 2.07 12.53
CA GLU A 110 -20.71 0.83 12.59
C GLU A 110 -20.76 0.11 11.24
N ALA A 111 -19.78 0.34 10.37
CA ALA A 111 -19.68 -0.36 9.09
C ALA A 111 -19.69 -1.88 9.33
N THR A 112 -20.59 -2.54 8.62
CA THR A 112 -20.69 -4.00 8.56
C THR A 112 -19.93 -4.52 7.34
N GLU A 113 -19.70 -5.83 7.23
CA GLU A 113 -19.08 -6.44 6.04
C GLU A 113 -19.75 -5.99 4.72
N ASN A 114 -21.07 -5.82 4.73
CA ASN A 114 -21.85 -5.35 3.59
C ASN A 114 -21.39 -3.98 3.06
N LYS A 115 -20.77 -3.13 3.91
CA LYS A 115 -20.22 -1.84 3.49
C LYS A 115 -18.90 -2.02 2.74
N LEU A 116 -18.07 -2.97 3.14
CA LEU A 116 -16.86 -3.29 2.40
C LEU A 116 -17.21 -3.81 1.01
N ASP A 117 -18.17 -4.74 0.91
CA ASP A 117 -18.66 -5.22 -0.39
C ASP A 117 -19.28 -4.08 -1.20
N GLY A 118 -20.11 -3.22 -0.58
CA GLY A 118 -20.71 -2.07 -1.26
C GLY A 118 -19.68 -1.04 -1.78
N MET A 119 -18.56 -0.87 -1.09
CA MET A 119 -17.46 -0.04 -1.58
C MET A 119 -16.80 -0.68 -2.82
N LEU A 120 -16.53 -1.98 -2.77
CA LEU A 120 -15.93 -2.72 -3.89
C LEU A 120 -16.86 -2.72 -5.11
N ASP A 121 -18.17 -2.84 -4.91
CA ASP A 121 -19.18 -2.72 -5.98
C ASP A 121 -19.19 -1.31 -6.59
N GLN A 122 -19.08 -0.27 -5.76
CA GLN A 122 -18.96 1.11 -6.26
C GLN A 122 -17.69 1.29 -7.11
N MET A 123 -16.56 0.72 -6.68
CA MET A 123 -15.33 0.73 -7.46
C MET A 123 -15.50 -0.04 -8.78
N ASP A 124 -16.16 -1.20 -8.74
CA ASP A 124 -16.46 -2.01 -9.92
C ASP A 124 -17.33 -1.21 -10.92
N PHE A 125 -18.35 -0.50 -10.44
CA PHE A 125 -19.17 0.41 -11.27
C PHE A 125 -18.37 1.54 -11.91
N ILE A 126 -17.47 2.19 -11.16
CA ILE A 126 -16.69 3.32 -11.67
C ILE A 126 -15.65 2.88 -12.72
N PHE A 127 -14.92 1.79 -12.43
CA PHE A 127 -13.70 1.44 -13.16
C PHE A 127 -13.87 0.29 -14.16
N LEU A 128 -14.79 -0.66 -13.95
CA LEU A 128 -15.07 -1.72 -14.94
C LEU A 128 -15.98 -1.24 -16.08
N ASP A 129 -16.87 -0.28 -15.83
CA ASP A 129 -17.83 0.23 -16.81
C ASP A 129 -17.20 1.23 -17.81
N SER A 130 -16.15 0.76 -18.48
CA SER A 130 -15.36 1.55 -19.44
C SER A 130 -15.51 1.08 -20.88
N ARG A 131 -16.29 0.03 -21.16
CA ARG A 131 -16.72 -0.25 -22.55
C ARG A 131 -17.83 0.69 -23.03
N ALA A 132 -18.63 1.26 -22.12
CA ALA A 132 -19.77 2.08 -22.50
C ALA A 132 -19.40 3.55 -22.83
N ARG A 133 -18.39 4.11 -22.16
CA ARG A 133 -18.05 5.55 -22.30
C ARG A 133 -17.14 5.86 -23.48
N SER A 134 -16.16 5.00 -23.80
CA SER A 134 -15.26 5.20 -24.94
C SER A 134 -15.94 4.94 -26.29
N CYS A 135 -16.93 4.04 -26.35
CA CYS A 135 -17.71 3.79 -27.58
C CYS A 135 -18.61 4.98 -27.96
N LYS A 136 -19.05 5.77 -26.96
CA LYS A 136 -19.95 6.92 -27.17
C LYS A 136 -19.25 8.07 -27.91
N LEU A 137 -18.04 8.44 -27.47
CA LEU A 137 -17.28 9.53 -28.11
C LEU A 137 -16.84 9.20 -29.55
N GLU A 138 -16.49 7.96 -29.84
CA GLU A 138 -16.07 7.56 -31.19
C GLU A 138 -17.25 7.49 -32.17
N THR A 139 -18.43 7.06 -31.70
CA THR A 139 -19.65 7.03 -32.51
C THR A 139 -20.18 8.44 -32.82
N GLU A 140 -20.11 9.36 -31.87
CA GLU A 140 -20.51 10.77 -32.07
C GLU A 140 -19.57 11.52 -33.03
N GLN A 141 -18.25 11.27 -32.96
CA GLN A 141 -17.31 11.87 -33.92
C GLN A 141 -17.46 11.32 -35.34
N ARG A 142 -17.87 10.05 -35.49
CA ARG A 142 -18.12 9.44 -36.81
C ARG A 142 -19.44 9.91 -37.45
N ALA A 143 -20.43 10.28 -36.64
CA ALA A 143 -21.72 10.78 -37.13
C ALA A 143 -21.64 12.19 -37.72
N LEU A 144 -20.69 13.03 -37.28
CA LEU A 144 -20.48 14.38 -37.81
C LEU A 144 -19.69 14.41 -39.14
N HIS A 145 -18.96 13.35 -39.47
CA HIS A 145 -18.08 13.32 -40.65
C HIS A 145 -18.69 12.59 -41.87
N HIS A 146 -19.97 12.19 -41.79
CA HIS A 146 -20.68 11.47 -42.85
C HIS A 146 -22.02 12.14 -43.18
N LEU A 147 -21.96 13.43 -43.53
CA LEU A 147 -23.04 14.09 -44.27
C LEU A 147 -22.80 13.81 -45.77
N PRO A 148 -23.72 13.15 -46.50
CA PRO A 148 -23.62 13.06 -47.94
C PRO A 148 -23.87 14.44 -48.56
N ASP A 149 -23.09 14.78 -49.59
CA ASP A 149 -23.27 15.96 -50.47
C ASP A 149 -24.56 15.83 -51.30
#